data_AF-A0AAV1QKA6-F1
#
_entry.id   AF-A0AAV1QKA6-F1
#
_cell.length_a   1.000
_cell.length_b   1.000
_cell.length_c   1.000
_cell.angle_alpha   90.00
_cell.angle_beta   90.00
_cell.angle_gamma   90.00
#
_symmetry.space_group_name_H-M   'P 1'
#
loop_
_entity.id
_entity.type
_entity.pdbx_description
1 polymer ?
#
loop_
_entity_poly.entity_id
_entity_poly.type
_entity_poly.pdbx_seq_one_letter_code
_entity_poly.pdbx_strand_id
1 'polypeptide(L)'
;MPLSRGSSVVAYSVVMGALMASGKEVIGRIPKGKLVDFEAMTTPSPESFSKTAKNWMNLKSLPSWYQSLPSVAETFPSSRTMIEVLNTDSSSHCPKKS
;
A
#
# COMPACT_ATOMS: atom_id res chain seq x y z
N MET A 1 -1.56 -21.32 -4.14
CA MET A 1 -0.83 -20.03 -4.20
C MET A 1 -0.38 -19.77 -5.64
N PRO A 2 -0.47 -18.53 -6.16
CA PRO A 2 -0.22 -18.22 -7.57
C PRO A 2 1.25 -18.17 -8.00
N LEU A 3 2.20 -18.02 -7.06
CA LEU A 3 3.64 -18.03 -7.32
C LEU A 3 4.30 -19.17 -6.54
N SER A 4 5.40 -19.71 -7.07
CA SER A 4 6.20 -20.74 -6.39
C SER A 4 6.80 -20.25 -5.08
N ARG A 5 7.06 -18.94 -4.95
CA ARG A 5 7.56 -18.28 -3.74
C ARG A 5 6.98 -16.88 -3.61
N GLY A 6 6.74 -16.44 -2.36
CA GLY A 6 6.44 -15.04 -2.05
C GLY A 6 5.00 -14.57 -2.33
N SER A 7 4.05 -15.47 -2.64
CA SER A 7 2.66 -15.07 -2.90
C SER A 7 2.04 -14.22 -1.78
N SER A 8 2.34 -14.52 -0.51
CA SER A 8 1.82 -13.75 0.62
C SER A 8 2.28 -12.30 0.62
N VAL A 9 3.57 -12.06 0.32
CA VAL A 9 4.16 -10.72 0.34
C VAL A 9 3.59 -9.89 -0.82
N VAL A 10 3.50 -10.50 -2.00
CA VAL A 10 2.91 -9.86 -3.19
C VAL A 10 1.43 -9.55 -2.97
N ALA A 11 0.66 -10.46 -2.39
CA ALA A 11 -0.74 -10.21 -2.08
C ALA A 11 -0.89 -9.02 -1.10
N TYR A 12 -0.09 -8.99 -0.05
CA TYR A 12 -0.11 -7.90 0.92
C TYR A 12 0.28 -6.54 0.31
N SER A 13 1.31 -6.51 -0.54
CA SER A 13 1.74 -5.28 -1.20
C SER A 13 0.70 -4.73 -2.18
N VAL A 14 0.02 -5.61 -2.93
CA VAL A 14 -1.09 -5.21 -3.82
C VAL A 14 -2.24 -4.63 -3.02
N VAL A 15 -2.64 -5.27 -1.91
CA VAL A 15 -3.71 -4.75 -1.04
C VAL A 15 -3.32 -3.40 -0.45
N MET A 16 -2.10 -3.26 0.05
CA MET A 16 -1.57 -2.00 0.56
C MET A 16 -1.61 -0.90 -0.52
N GLY A 17 -1.15 -1.22 -1.74
CA GLY A 17 -1.17 -0.30 -2.88
C GLY A 17 -2.59 0.14 -3.24
N ALA A 18 -3.55 -0.79 -3.30
CA ALA A 18 -4.94 -0.48 -3.58
C ALA A 18 -5.58 0.41 -2.50
N LEU A 19 -5.25 0.18 -1.22
CA LEU A 19 -5.72 1.02 -0.11
C LEU A 19 -5.17 2.44 -0.23
N MET A 20 -3.87 2.60 -0.50
CA MET A 20 -3.26 3.91 -0.70
C MET A 20 -3.83 4.62 -1.93
N ALA A 21 -4.05 3.92 -3.04
CA ALA A 21 -4.70 4.46 -4.23
C ALA A 21 -6.14 4.92 -3.95
N SER A 22 -6.85 4.25 -3.02
CA SER A 22 -8.18 4.66 -2.56
C SER A 22 -8.18 5.82 -1.56
N GLY A 23 -7.02 6.39 -1.26
CA GLY A 23 -6.87 7.50 -0.33
C GLY A 23 -6.89 7.09 1.14
N LYS A 24 -6.58 5.82 1.45
CA LYS A 24 -6.52 5.29 2.81
C LYS A 24 -5.10 4.93 3.19
N GLU A 25 -4.70 5.38 4.38
CA GLU A 25 -3.42 5.05 4.99
C GLU A 25 -3.60 3.90 5.98
N VAL A 26 -2.70 2.92 5.92
CA VAL A 26 -2.63 1.80 6.86
C VAL A 26 -1.67 2.18 7.98
N ILE A 27 -2.20 2.46 9.17
CA ILE A 27 -1.38 2.79 10.37
C ILE A 27 -1.18 1.59 11.30
N GLY A 28 -1.93 0.51 11.09
CA GLY A 28 -1.87 -0.70 11.87
C GLY A 28 -0.75 -1.66 11.45
N ARG A 29 -0.61 -2.75 12.18
CA ARG A 29 0.38 -3.81 11.94
C ARG A 29 -0.26 -5.17 12.13
N ILE A 30 0.24 -6.15 11.38
CA ILE A 30 -0.12 -7.55 11.60
C ILE A 30 0.37 -7.96 13.00
N PRO A 31 -0.47 -8.56 13.85
CA PRO A 31 -0.07 -9.00 15.18
C PRO A 31 1.10 -9.98 15.14
N LYS A 32 1.96 -9.94 16.16
CA LYS A 32 3.07 -10.90 16.29
C LYS A 32 2.53 -12.33 16.33
N GLY A 33 3.18 -13.23 15.60
CA GLY A 33 2.77 -14.64 15.51
C GLY A 33 1.59 -14.92 14.58
N LYS A 34 1.03 -13.90 13.92
CA LYS A 34 0.03 -14.07 12.87
C LYS A 34 0.65 -13.87 11.49
N LEU A 35 0.23 -14.70 10.54
CA LEU A 35 0.59 -14.61 9.13
C LEU A 35 -0.68 -14.40 8.31
N VAL A 36 -0.66 -13.40 7.42
CA VAL A 36 -1.86 -12.96 6.67
C VAL A 36 -2.35 -14.05 5.72
N ASP A 37 -1.44 -14.75 5.07
CA ASP A 37 -1.75 -15.88 4.19
C ASP A 37 -2.36 -17.06 4.96
N PHE A 38 -1.82 -17.37 6.14
CA PHE A 38 -2.37 -18.43 6.97
C PHE A 38 -3.78 -18.10 7.44
N GLU A 39 -4.00 -16.88 7.94
CA GLU A 39 -5.33 -16.43 8.34
C GLU A 39 -6.31 -16.44 7.15
N ALA A 40 -5.87 -16.01 5.96
CA ALA A 40 -6.71 -16.06 4.75
C ALA A 40 -7.08 -17.49 4.32
N MET A 41 -6.20 -18.47 4.54
CA MET A 41 -6.44 -19.88 4.21
C MET A 41 -7.30 -20.61 5.24
N THR A 42 -7.17 -20.26 6.52
CA THR A 42 -7.87 -20.97 7.62
C THR A 42 -9.22 -20.36 7.97
N THR A 43 -9.47 -19.11 7.56
CA THR A 43 -10.73 -18.46 7.88
C THR A 43 -11.85 -19.03 6.99
N PRO A 44 -13.02 -19.40 7.57
CA PRO A 44 -14.08 -20.09 6.84
C PRO A 44 -14.80 -19.21 5.81
N SER A 45 -14.70 -17.87 5.91
CA SER A 45 -15.32 -16.96 4.96
C SER A 45 -14.44 -15.75 4.62
N PRO A 46 -14.54 -15.19 3.41
CA PRO A 46 -13.78 -14.00 3.03
C PRO A 46 -14.19 -12.75 3.81
N GLU A 47 -15.44 -12.65 4.27
CA GLU A 47 -15.94 -11.53 5.07
C GLU A 47 -15.32 -11.51 6.47
N SER A 48 -15.19 -12.69 7.09
CA SER A 48 -14.57 -12.83 8.40
C SER A 48 -13.08 -12.49 8.33
N PHE A 49 -12.38 -12.93 7.28
CA PHE A 49 -10.99 -12.53 7.05
C PHE A 49 -10.87 -11.03 6.82
N SER A 50 -11.76 -10.46 6.00
CA SER A 50 -11.78 -9.02 5.71
C SER A 50 -11.97 -8.17 6.98
N LYS A 51 -12.81 -8.62 7.91
CA LYS A 51 -13.02 -7.94 9.20
C LYS A 51 -11.75 -7.98 10.06
N THR A 52 -11.13 -9.15 10.17
CA THR A 52 -9.87 -9.34 10.92
C THR A 52 -8.74 -8.51 10.31
N ALA A 53 -8.58 -8.56 8.99
CA ALA A 53 -7.55 -7.81 8.27
C ALA A 53 -7.76 -6.29 8.39
N LYS A 54 -9.00 -5.79 8.25
CA LYS A 54 -9.31 -4.37 8.46
C LYS A 54 -8.96 -3.91 9.87
N ASN A 55 -9.25 -4.72 10.88
CA ASN A 55 -8.90 -4.42 12.27
C ASN A 55 -7.38 -4.35 12.46
N TRP A 56 -6.61 -5.27 11.85
CA TRP A 56 -5.15 -5.23 11.91
C TRP A 56 -4.55 -4.03 11.18
N MET A 57 -5.11 -3.67 10.02
CA MET A 57 -4.62 -2.59 9.17
C MET A 57 -4.91 -1.19 9.75
N ASN A 58 -5.97 -1.06 10.57
CA ASN A 58 -6.37 0.22 11.19
C ASN A 58 -6.35 1.38 10.18
N LEU A 59 -7.35 1.42 9.30
CA LEU A 59 -7.34 2.34 8.16
C LEU A 59 -7.71 3.76 8.59
N LYS A 60 -6.89 4.75 8.20
CA LYS A 60 -7.17 6.17 8.35
C LYS A 60 -7.38 6.81 6.98
N SER A 61 -8.31 7.74 6.86
CA SER A 61 -8.41 8.55 5.65
C SER A 61 -7.22 9.50 5.54
N LEU A 62 -6.72 9.71 4.33
CA LEU A 62 -5.71 10.72 4.10
C LEU A 62 -6.20 12.12 4.54
N PRO A 63 -5.29 13.00 4.97
CA PRO A 63 -5.63 14.37 5.32
C PRO A 63 -6.27 15.12 4.14
N SER A 64 -7.09 16.14 4.43
CA SER A 64 -7.75 16.97 3.41
C SER A 64 -6.78 17.64 2.43
N TRP A 65 -5.59 18.04 2.89
CA TRP A 65 -4.58 18.65 2.03
C TRP A 65 -4.07 17.69 0.94
N TYR A 66 -4.18 16.38 1.11
CA TYR A 66 -3.76 15.40 0.10
C TYR A 66 -4.58 15.52 -1.18
N GLN A 67 -5.85 15.93 -1.08
CA GLN A 67 -6.72 16.15 -2.24
C GLN A 67 -6.33 17.39 -3.05
N SER A 68 -5.55 18.31 -2.47
CA SER A 68 -5.04 19.49 -3.17
C SER A 68 -3.76 19.22 -3.98
N LEU A 69 -3.20 18.01 -3.88
CA LEU A 69 -2.05 17.61 -4.69
C LEU A 69 -2.48 17.39 -6.15
N PRO A 70 -1.64 17.78 -7.12
CA PRO A 70 -1.93 17.58 -8.53
C PRO A 70 -1.95 16.08 -8.86
N SER A 71 -2.80 15.70 -9.82
CA SER A 71 -2.85 14.33 -10.30
C SER A 71 -1.52 13.94 -10.94
N VAL A 72 -0.98 12.78 -10.55
CA VAL A 72 0.28 12.25 -11.11
C VAL A 72 0.17 12.05 -12.62
N ALA A 73 -1.00 11.60 -13.10
CA ALA A 73 -1.24 11.37 -14.52
C ALA A 73 -1.27 12.68 -15.33
N GLU A 74 -1.76 13.77 -14.73
CA GLU A 74 -1.76 15.10 -15.36
C GLU A 74 -0.38 15.75 -15.31
N THR A 75 0.37 15.53 -14.22
CA THR A 75 1.70 16.11 -14.01
C THR A 75 2.74 15.45 -14.91
N PHE A 76 2.64 14.13 -15.15
CA PHE A 76 3.57 13.37 -15.98
C PHE A 76 2.83 12.66 -17.11
N PRO A 77 2.57 13.36 -18.22
CA PRO A 77 1.72 12.85 -19.29
C PRO A 77 2.36 11.69 -20.08
N SER A 78 3.69 11.52 -19.98
CA SER A 78 4.41 10.46 -20.70
C SER A 78 5.15 9.51 -19.76
N SER A 79 5.29 8.26 -20.18
CA SER A 79 6.11 7.28 -19.46
C SER A 79 7.57 7.72 -19.34
N ARG A 80 8.09 8.45 -20.33
CA ARG A 80 9.46 9.00 -20.28
C ARG A 80 9.62 9.99 -19.14
N THR A 81 8.73 10.97 -19.01
CA THR A 81 8.77 11.97 -17.92
C THR A 81 8.61 11.32 -16.55
N MET A 82 7.79 10.26 -16.46
CA MET A 82 7.65 9.50 -15.22
C MET A 82 8.95 8.76 -14.85
N ILE A 83 9.60 8.11 -15.82
CA ILE A 83 10.89 7.43 -15.61
C ILE A 83 11.99 8.42 -15.25
N GLU A 84 12.03 9.58 -15.90
CA GLU A 84 13.02 10.63 -15.63
C GLU A 84 12.93 11.09 -14.17
N VAL A 85 11.73 11.38 -13.68
CA VAL A 85 11.51 11.74 -12.27
C VAL A 85 11.88 10.60 -11.33
N LEU A 86 11.49 9.36 -11.63
CA LEU A 86 11.85 8.20 -10.79
C LEU A 86 13.37 7.95 -10.74
N ASN A 87 14.11 8.33 -11.78
CA ASN A 87 15.56 8.21 -11.85
C ASN A 87 16.31 9.43 -11.29
N THR A 88 15.62 10.52 -10.93
CA THR A 88 16.28 11.66 -10.28
C THR A 88 16.77 11.28 -8.88
N ASP A 89 18.03 11.61 -8.59
CA ASP A 89 18.63 11.37 -7.29
C ASP A 89 17.97 12.27 -6.24
N SER A 90 17.05 11.69 -5.46
CA SER A 90 16.28 12.41 -4.41
C SER A 90 17.14 13.00 -3.28
N SER A 91 18.43 12.67 -3.24
CA SER A 91 19.38 13.09 -2.21
C SER A 91 19.61 14.60 -2.17
N SER A 92 19.50 15.29 -3.32
CA SER A 92 19.71 16.74 -3.43
C SER A 92 18.44 17.58 -3.21
N HIS A 93 17.25 16.96 -3.27
CA HIS A 93 15.97 17.68 -3.31
C HIS A 93 15.01 17.33 -2.17
N CYS A 94 15.25 16.25 -1.44
CA CYS A 94 14.50 15.89 -0.23
C CYS A 94 15.42 15.97 1.00
N PRO A 95 15.33 17.03 1.82
CA PRO A 95 16.09 17.07 3.06
C PRO A 95 15.63 15.92 3.96
N LYS A 96 16.55 14.99 4.26
CA LYS A 96 16.30 13.94 5.25
C LYS A 96 16.07 14.63 6.60
N LYS A 97 14.86 14.55 7.14
CA LYS A 97 14.64 14.90 8.55
C LYS A 97 15.40 13.88 9.39
N SER A 98 16.45 14.36 10.07
CA SER A 98 17.16 13.64 11.12
C SER A 98 16.29 13.42 12.35
#